data_AF-A0A945W5J2-F1
#
_entry.id   AF-A0A945W5J2-F1
#
_cell.length_a   1.000
_cell.length_b   1.000
_cell.length_c   1.000
_cell.angle_alpha   90.00
_cell.angle_beta   90.00
_cell.angle_gamma   90.00
#
_symmetry.space_group_name_H-M   'P 1'
#
loop_
_entity.id
_entity.type
_entity.pdbx_description
1 polymer ?
#
loop_
_entity_poly.entity_id
_entity_poly.type
_entity_poly.pdbx_seq_one_letter_code
_entity_poly.pdbx_strand_id
1 'polypeptide(L)'
;MQISKEHLKVLDIIVKISMDNASRSFSKTIKHAALIQLVKTELVDISEITEEMNNDFREMVASILRLEGSLNGKLMFMIPLDGALTLQDFYLQEEPGTAKEFD
;
A
#
# COMPACT_ATOMS: atom_id res chain seq x y z
N MET A 1 -1.15 13.86 -20.36
CA MET A 1 -1.09 12.55 -21.05
C MET A 1 -2.51 12.00 -21.13
N GLN A 2 -3.03 11.62 -22.30
CA GLN A 2 -4.37 11.03 -22.38
C GLN A 2 -4.26 9.51 -22.29
N ILE A 3 -4.60 8.95 -21.12
CA ILE A 3 -4.76 7.50 -20.96
C ILE A 3 -6.18 7.12 -21.39
N SER A 4 -6.32 6.14 -22.28
CA SER A 4 -7.64 5.66 -22.70
C SER A 4 -8.35 4.93 -21.55
N LYS A 5 -9.69 4.92 -21.58
CA LYS A 5 -10.50 4.13 -20.63
C LYS A 5 -10.16 2.64 -20.66
N GLU A 6 -9.70 2.14 -21.80
CA GLU A 6 -9.30 0.75 -21.97
C GLU A 6 -8.00 0.43 -21.23
N HIS A 7 -7.00 1.32 -21.29
CA HIS A 7 -5.78 1.17 -20.49
C HIS A 7 -6.05 1.21 -18.98
N LEU A 8 -7.00 2.04 -18.51
CA LEU A 8 -7.41 2.05 -17.11
C LEU A 8 -8.09 0.74 -16.67
N LYS A 9 -8.90 0.13 -17.55
CA LYS A 9 -9.50 -1.19 -17.28
C LYS A 9 -8.43 -2.28 -17.16
N VAL A 10 -7.45 -2.27 -18.05
CA VAL A 10 -6.32 -3.22 -18.00
C VAL A 10 -5.54 -3.02 -16.70
N LEU A 11 -5.28 -1.77 -16.31
CA LEU A 11 -4.62 -1.45 -15.05
C LEU A 11 -5.41 -2.00 -13.85
N ASP A 12 -6.73 -1.79 -13.80
CA ASP A 12 -7.57 -2.29 -12.70
C ASP A 12 -7.52 -3.83 -12.58
N ILE A 13 -7.52 -4.54 -13.72
CA ILE A 13 -7.36 -6.00 -13.73
C ILE A 13 -5.99 -6.42 -13.19
N ILE A 14 -4.91 -5.77 -13.64
CA ILE A 14 -3.54 -6.05 -13.18
C ILE A 14 -3.41 -5.80 -11.67
N VAL A 15 -3.96 -4.69 -11.17
CA VAL A 15 -3.92 -4.34 -9.76
C VAL A 15 -4.71 -5.37 -8.94
N LYS A 16 -5.92 -5.76 -9.36
CA LYS A 16 -6.72 -6.79 -8.66
C LYS A 16 -5.97 -8.11 -8.53
N ILE A 17 -5.40 -8.62 -9.61
CA ILE A 17 -4.63 -9.86 -9.60
C ILE A 17 -3.40 -9.73 -8.68
N SER A 18 -2.72 -8.58 -8.73
CA SER A 18 -1.59 -8.30 -7.86
C SER A 18 -1.99 -8.26 -6.38
N MET A 19 -3.15 -7.66 -6.05
CA MET A 19 -3.67 -7.61 -4.69
C MET A 19 -4.04 -9.00 -4.17
N ASP A 20 -4.67 -9.85 -4.98
CA ASP A 20 -4.98 -11.24 -4.58
C ASP A 20 -3.70 -12.02 -4.24
N ASN A 21 -2.66 -11.85 -5.06
CA ASN A 21 -1.36 -12.48 -4.82
C ASN A 21 -0.68 -11.91 -3.57
N ALA A 22 -0.70 -10.60 -3.39
CA ALA A 22 -0.17 -9.94 -2.20
C ALA A 22 -0.91 -10.42 -0.93
N SER A 23 -2.24 -10.51 -0.97
CA SER A 23 -3.06 -10.98 0.14
C SER A 23 -2.71 -12.41 0.57
N ARG A 24 -2.54 -13.31 -0.40
CA ARG A 24 -2.13 -14.70 -0.16
C ARG A 24 -0.72 -14.78 0.41
N SER A 25 0.22 -14.02 -0.15
CA SER A 25 1.61 -14.00 0.34
C SER A 25 1.67 -13.42 1.75
N PHE A 26 1.01 -12.28 1.97
CA PHE A 26 1.00 -11.58 3.24
C PHE A 26 0.39 -12.45 4.35
N SER A 27 -0.76 -13.09 4.09
CA SER A 27 -1.39 -14.02 5.03
C SER A 27 -0.44 -15.14 5.48
N LYS A 28 0.35 -15.69 4.56
CA LYS A 28 1.35 -16.73 4.87
C LYS A 28 2.48 -16.16 5.72
N THR A 29 2.96 -14.95 5.41
CA THR A 29 4.03 -14.27 6.14
C THR A 29 3.64 -14.02 7.59
N ILE A 30 2.44 -13.47 7.84
CA ILE A 30 1.96 -13.16 9.20
C ILE A 30 1.28 -14.34 9.91
N LYS A 31 1.15 -15.49 9.23
CA LYS A 31 0.45 -16.70 9.70
C LYS A 31 -1.00 -16.46 10.19
N HIS A 32 -1.65 -15.45 9.63
CA HIS A 32 -3.02 -15.07 9.92
C HIS A 32 -3.80 -14.88 8.62
N ALA A 33 -5.11 -15.08 8.67
CA ALA A 33 -5.97 -14.80 7.53
C ALA A 33 -6.09 -13.29 7.33
N ALA A 34 -5.44 -12.75 6.30
CA ALA A 34 -5.50 -11.33 5.94
C ALA A 34 -6.01 -11.15 4.52
N LEU A 35 -6.97 -10.25 4.37
CA LEU A 35 -7.54 -9.88 3.08
C LEU A 35 -7.13 -8.45 2.70
N ILE A 36 -6.41 -8.31 1.58
CA ILE A 36 -6.13 -7.00 0.98
C ILE A 36 -7.21 -6.72 -0.05
N GLN A 37 -8.04 -5.70 0.18
CA GLN A 37 -9.11 -5.30 -0.72
C GLN A 37 -8.73 -4.02 -1.49
N LEU A 38 -8.87 -4.05 -2.81
CA LEU A 38 -8.74 -2.86 -3.64
C LEU A 38 -10.03 -2.03 -3.57
N VAL A 39 -9.94 -0.83 -3.01
CA VAL A 39 -11.10 0.08 -2.86
C VAL A 39 -11.32 0.93 -4.11
N LYS A 40 -10.26 1.58 -4.61
CA LYS A 40 -10.31 2.43 -5.81
C LYS A 40 -8.99 2.39 -6.57
N THR A 41 -9.06 2.56 -7.88
CA THR A 41 -7.93 2.79 -8.78
C THR A 41 -8.21 4.08 -9.56
N GLU A 42 -7.34 5.06 -9.43
CA GLU A 42 -7.50 6.35 -10.11
C GLU A 42 -6.17 6.85 -10.66
N LEU A 43 -6.27 7.72 -11.66
CA LEU A 43 -5.12 8.42 -12.22
C LEU A 43 -5.29 9.90 -11.94
N VAL A 44 -4.29 10.45 -11.25
CA VAL A 44 -4.34 11.74 -10.59
C VAL A 44 -3.01 12.45 -10.78
N ASP A 45 -3.01 13.78 -10.70
CA ASP A 45 -1.76 14.52 -10.68
C ASP A 45 -1.05 14.29 -9.34
N ILE A 46 0.27 14.13 -9.36
CA ILE A 46 1.04 13.92 -8.13
C ILE A 46 0.91 15.11 -7.17
N SER A 47 0.71 16.33 -7.70
CA SER A 47 0.54 17.54 -6.92
C SER A 47 -0.77 17.50 -6.11
N GLU A 48 -1.85 17.03 -6.73
CA GLU A 48 -3.17 16.88 -6.08
C GLU A 48 -3.10 15.87 -4.93
N ILE A 49 -2.47 14.71 -5.16
CA ILE A 49 -2.30 13.70 -4.10
C ILE A 49 -1.36 14.17 -3.01
N THR A 50 -0.30 14.90 -3.36
CA THR A 50 0.60 15.47 -2.34
C THR A 50 -0.14 16.46 -1.44
N GLU A 51 -1.07 17.25 -2.00
CA GLU A 51 -1.92 18.15 -1.21
C GLU A 51 -2.90 17.37 -0.32
N GLU A 52 -3.58 16.34 -0.84
CA GLU A 52 -4.44 15.46 -0.03
C GLU A 52 -3.66 14.83 1.13
N MET A 53 -2.46 14.31 0.85
CA MET A 53 -1.56 13.74 1.85
C MET A 53 -1.11 14.77 2.89
N ASN A 54 -0.79 15.99 2.50
CA ASN A 54 -0.39 17.05 3.44
C ASN A 54 -1.54 17.52 4.34
N ASN A 55 -2.79 17.28 3.94
CA ASN A 55 -3.97 17.58 4.74
C ASN A 55 -4.36 16.42 5.68
N ASP A 56 -3.69 15.27 5.59
CA ASP A 56 -3.82 14.18 6.55
C ASP A 56 -2.86 14.43 7.73
N PHE A 57 -3.41 14.75 8.89
CA PHE A 57 -2.63 15.07 10.09
C PHE A 57 -2.13 13.84 10.86
N ARG A 58 -2.47 12.63 10.40
CA ARG A 58 -1.98 11.40 11.03
C ARG A 58 -0.49 11.22 10.72
N GLU A 59 0.24 10.66 11.67
CA GLU A 59 1.60 10.22 11.41
C GLU A 59 1.59 9.01 10.48
N MET A 60 2.41 9.06 9.43
CA MET A 60 2.40 8.08 8.35
C MET A 60 3.76 7.40 8.24
N VAL A 61 3.73 6.07 8.05
CA VAL A 61 4.91 5.28 7.68
C VAL A 61 4.86 5.04 6.18
N ALA A 62 5.95 5.37 5.50
CA ALA A 62 6.06 5.22 4.05
C ALA A 62 7.26 4.36 3.63
N SER A 63 7.06 3.55 2.59
CA SER A 63 8.12 2.83 1.89
C SER A 63 8.09 3.18 0.42
N ILE A 64 9.25 3.50 -0.15
CA ILE A 64 9.40 3.86 -1.56
C ILE A 64 10.31 2.82 -2.23
N LEU A 65 9.74 2.09 -3.18
CA LEU A 65 10.49 1.17 -4.04
C LEU A 65 10.80 1.88 -5.36
N ARG A 66 12.08 1.90 -5.74
CA ARG A 66 12.50 2.35 -7.06
C ARG A 66 12.32 1.21 -8.06
N LEU A 67 11.62 1.47 -9.15
CA LEU A 67 11.51 0.57 -10.29
C LEU A 67 12.58 0.93 -11.32
N GLU A 68 13.33 -0.07 -11.76
CA GLU A 68 14.39 0.05 -12.75
C GLU A 68 14.19 -0.99 -13.88
N GLY A 69 14.62 -0.65 -15.09
CA GLY A 69 14.58 -1.54 -16.25
C GLY A 69 13.54 -1.11 -17.29
N SER A 70 12.68 -2.04 -17.71
CA SER A 70 11.65 -1.78 -18.75
C SER A 70 10.56 -0.82 -18.30
N LEU A 71 10.34 -0.69 -16.99
CA LEU A 71 9.49 0.31 -16.37
C LEU A 71 10.32 1.07 -15.33
N ASN A 72 10.56 2.35 -15.58
CA ASN A 72 11.25 3.22 -14.64
C ASN A 72 10.23 4.04 -13.85
N GLY A 73 10.38 4.11 -12.54
CA GLY A 73 9.44 4.84 -11.69
C GLY A 73 9.67 4.61 -10.20
N LYS A 74 8.70 5.00 -9.40
CA LYS A 74 8.67 4.76 -7.96
C LYS A 74 7.29 4.21 -7.58
N LEU A 75 7.27 3.19 -6.73
CA LEU A 75 6.07 2.75 -6.03
C LEU A 75 6.15 3.23 -4.59
N MET A 76 5.13 3.95 -4.14
CA MET A 76 5.03 4.41 -2.77
C MET A 76 3.93 3.64 -2.07
N PHE A 77 4.26 3.07 -0.91
CA PHE A 77 3.31 2.48 0.02
C PHE A 77 3.27 3.37 1.25
N MET A 78 2.08 3.71 1.71
CA MET A 78 1.92 4.56 2.87
C MET A 78 0.75 4.06 3.72
N ILE A 79 0.96 4.01 5.02
CA ILE A 79 -0.04 3.63 6.00
C ILE A 79 0.09 4.53 7.24
N PRO A 80 -1.01 4.77 7.97
CA PRO A 80 -0.95 5.36 9.29
C PRO A 80 -0.05 4.56 10.25
N LEU A 81 0.60 5.24 11.19
CA LEU A 81 1.53 4.64 12.15
C LEU A 81 0.88 3.56 13.03
N ASP A 82 -0.35 3.79 13.50
CA ASP A 82 -1.13 2.80 14.26
C ASP A 82 -1.35 1.50 13.45
N GLY A 83 -1.61 1.64 12.16
CA GLY A 83 -1.67 0.51 11.22
C GLY A 83 -0.32 -0.21 11.08
N ALA A 84 0.79 0.54 11.02
CA ALA A 84 2.13 -0.03 10.92
C ALA A 84 2.52 -0.84 12.17
N LEU A 85 2.22 -0.31 13.37
CA LEU A 85 2.47 -0.99 14.65
C LEU A 85 1.66 -2.29 14.76
N THR A 86 0.39 -2.25 14.33
CA THR A 86 -0.45 -3.46 14.27
C THR A 86 0.15 -4.52 13.34
N LEU A 87 0.64 -4.11 12.17
CA LEU A 87 1.30 -5.03 11.23
C LEU A 87 2.60 -5.60 11.79
N GLN A 88 3.35 -4.82 12.57
CA GLN A 88 4.57 -5.26 13.23
C GLN A 88 4.28 -6.37 14.24
N ASP A 89 3.25 -6.21 15.10
CA ASP A 89 2.83 -7.25 16.05
C ASP A 89 2.53 -8.57 15.33
N PHE A 90 1.72 -8.50 14.26
CA PHE A 90 1.39 -9.68 13.45
C PHE A 90 2.61 -10.32 12.79
N TYR A 91 3.58 -9.51 12.33
CA TYR A 91 4.80 -10.01 11.72
C TYR A 91 5.71 -10.71 12.74
N LEU A 92 5.78 -10.19 13.96
CA LEU A 92 6.56 -10.76 15.06
C LEU A 92 5.85 -11.93 15.77
N GLN A 93 4.58 -12.20 15.42
CA GLN A 93 3.72 -13.19 16.09
C GLN A 93 3.49 -12.84 17.57
N GLU A 94 3.36 -11.55 17.86
CA GLU A 94 2.99 -11.03 19.18
C GLU A 94 1.49 -10.69 19.21
N GLU A 95 0.96 -10.48 20.43
CA GLU A 95 -0.41 -10.02 20.61
C GLU A 95 -0.55 -8.56 20.11
N PRO A 96 -1.67 -8.19 19.46
CA PRO A 96 -1.88 -6.80 19.03
C PRO A 96 -1.78 -5.80 20.19
N GLY A 97 -1.04 -4.71 19.97
CA GLY A 97 -0.82 -3.63 20.93
C GLY A 97 0.47 -3.77 21.74
N THR A 98 1.35 -4.70 21.39
CA THR A 98 2.67 -4.84 22.06
C THR A 98 3.73 -3.89 21.49
N ALA A 99 3.66 -3.59 20.19
CA ALA A 99 4.54 -2.63 19.54
C ALA A 99 4.24 -1.20 20.00
N LYS A 100 5.30 -0.45 20.28
CA LYS A 100 5.26 0.96 20.64
C LYS A 100 6.27 1.73 19.80
N GLU A 101 6.02 3.03 19.65
CA GLU A 101 7.05 3.95 19.19
C GLU A 101 8.31 3.84 20.08
N PHE A 102 9.48 3.96 19.46
CA PHE A 102 10.71 4.07 20.22
C PHE A 102 10.80 5.50 20.77
N ASP A 103 10.81 5.64 22.11
CA ASP A 103 11.09 6.89 22.82
C ASP A 103 12.51 7.43 22.51
#